data_AF-A0A6N3I9X6-F1
#
_entry.id   AF-A0A6N3I9X6-F1
#
_cell.length_a   1.000
_cell.length_b   1.000
_cell.length_c   1.000
_cell.angle_alpha   90.00
_cell.angle_beta   90.00
_cell.angle_gamma   90.00
#
_symmetry.space_group_name_H-M   'P 1'
#
loop_
_entity.id
_entity.type
_entity.pdbx_description
1 polymer ?
#
loop_
_entity_poly.entity_id
_entity_poly.type
_entity_poly.pdbx_seq_one_letter_code
_entity_poly.pdbx_strand_id
1 'polypeptide(L)'
;MARKTAIGESLLSIADISRHFSLPESTTRYYCKRFAPFIPSVGDGRRRRYRRETLDVIAAILEQMQKSRTAAAVEDALLARFPRNALTFADHQPIQTVQSPTQDFFPSAALQLMERQTAALEGIAQLLHLVVERLPAGASQPAIETQNAELRQDLDTLRLLLHSSEKTQQADLEQLRQWMGRMIRSKSTATGSEG
;
A
#
# COMPACT_ATOMS: atom_id res chain seq x y z
N MET A 1 -43.28 -3.14 -4.40
CA MET A 1 -42.57 -3.57 -3.17
C MET A 1 -41.25 -2.82 -3.07
N ALA A 2 -41.23 -1.66 -2.42
CA ALA A 2 -40.06 -0.78 -2.34
C ALA A 2 -39.50 -0.79 -0.90
N ARG A 3 -38.25 -1.25 -0.73
CA ARG A 3 -37.45 -0.94 0.46
C ARG A 3 -36.24 -0.12 0.03
N LYS A 4 -36.48 1.17 -0.22
CA LYS A 4 -35.45 2.20 -0.32
C LYS A 4 -35.21 2.71 1.10
N THR A 5 -34.54 1.89 1.92
CA THR A 5 -34.20 2.25 3.29
C THR A 5 -33.03 3.23 3.27
N ALA A 6 -33.31 4.48 3.63
CA ALA A 6 -32.40 5.51 4.15
C ALA A 6 -30.96 5.49 3.61
N ILE A 7 -30.77 6.15 2.48
CA ILE A 7 -29.46 6.53 1.95
C ILE A 7 -29.04 7.81 2.68
N GLY A 8 -28.36 7.66 3.80
CA GLY A 8 -27.83 8.77 4.58
C GLY A 8 -26.98 8.27 5.75
N GLU A 9 -25.66 8.41 5.63
CA GLU A 9 -24.69 8.40 6.75
C GLU A 9 -24.60 7.15 7.64
N SER A 10 -24.99 5.96 7.16
CA SER A 10 -24.64 4.74 7.90
C SER A 10 -23.12 4.53 7.80
N LEU A 11 -22.42 4.80 8.89
CA LEU A 11 -21.02 4.48 9.06
C LEU A 11 -20.83 2.95 9.08
N LEU A 12 -20.10 2.40 8.11
CA LEU A 12 -19.84 0.97 7.95
C LEU A 12 -18.73 0.50 8.91
N SER A 13 -18.91 -0.69 9.47
CA SER A 13 -17.84 -1.42 10.16
C SER A 13 -16.98 -2.20 9.17
N ILE A 14 -15.77 -2.61 9.59
CA ILE A 14 -14.89 -3.52 8.82
C ILE A 14 -15.65 -4.80 8.45
N ALA A 15 -16.49 -5.31 9.37
CA ALA A 15 -17.31 -6.48 9.12
C ALA A 15 -18.34 -6.28 8.00
N ASP A 16 -18.90 -5.07 7.87
CA ASP A 16 -19.88 -4.75 6.82
C ASP A 16 -19.19 -4.67 5.46
N ILE A 17 -17.97 -4.12 5.42
CA ILE A 17 -17.12 -4.08 4.21
C ILE A 17 -16.72 -5.49 3.78
N SER A 18 -16.30 -6.34 4.73
CA SER A 18 -15.93 -7.74 4.47
C SER A 18 -17.11 -8.53 3.87
N ARG A 19 -18.33 -8.34 4.42
CA ARG A 19 -19.55 -8.95 3.86
C ARG A 19 -19.90 -8.42 2.48
N HIS A 20 -19.72 -7.12 2.23
CA HIS A 20 -20.05 -6.50 0.95
C HIS A 20 -19.20 -7.03 -0.21
N PHE A 21 -17.91 -7.30 0.04
CA PHE A 21 -16.98 -7.79 -0.98
C PHE A 21 -16.70 -9.30 -0.90
N SER A 22 -17.33 -10.03 0.03
CA SER A 22 -17.05 -11.44 0.31
C SER A 22 -15.55 -11.73 0.53
N LEU A 23 -14.86 -10.82 1.23
CA LEU A 23 -13.43 -10.91 1.52
C LEU A 23 -13.19 -11.33 2.98
N PRO A 24 -12.11 -12.08 3.27
CA PRO A 24 -11.70 -12.35 4.65
C PRO A 24 -11.49 -11.05 5.43
N GLU A 25 -11.91 -11.03 6.70
CA GLU A 25 -11.80 -9.83 7.54
C GLU A 25 -10.35 -9.35 7.68
N SER A 26 -9.39 -10.28 7.72
CA SER A 26 -7.95 -9.98 7.75
C SER A 26 -7.50 -9.21 6.50
N THR A 27 -8.00 -9.59 5.32
CA THR A 27 -7.69 -8.96 4.03
C THR A 27 -8.34 -7.58 3.93
N THR A 28 -9.60 -7.45 4.33
CA THR A 28 -10.28 -6.15 4.39
C THR A 28 -9.56 -5.20 5.35
N ARG A 29 -9.17 -5.69 6.53
CA ARG A 29 -8.38 -4.93 7.52
C ARG A 29 -7.03 -4.51 6.96
N TYR A 30 -6.35 -5.38 6.22
CA TYR A 30 -5.09 -5.08 5.55
C TYR A 30 -5.25 -3.91 4.57
N TYR A 31 -6.24 -3.95 3.68
CA TYR A 31 -6.49 -2.86 2.72
C TYR A 31 -6.90 -1.55 3.40
N CYS A 32 -7.78 -1.61 4.41
CA CYS A 32 -8.18 -0.43 5.17
C CYS A 32 -7.01 0.21 5.93
N LYS A 33 -6.02 -0.57 6.38
CA LYS A 33 -4.81 -0.05 7.03
C LYS A 33 -3.82 0.52 6.01
N ARG A 34 -3.61 -0.18 4.89
CA ARG A 34 -2.63 0.20 3.86
C ARG A 34 -3.06 1.45 3.09
N PHE A 35 -4.34 1.56 2.75
CA PHE A 35 -4.90 2.65 1.96
C PHE A 35 -5.71 3.64 2.83
N ALA A 36 -5.41 3.69 4.13
CA ALA A 36 -5.93 4.70 5.06
C ALA A 36 -5.93 6.15 4.51
N PRO A 37 -4.91 6.64 3.77
CA PRO A 37 -4.93 8.02 3.24
C PRO A 37 -5.98 8.28 2.15
N PHE A 38 -6.58 7.25 1.55
CA PHE A 38 -7.62 7.38 0.53
C PHE A 38 -9.01 7.05 1.07
N ILE A 39 -9.08 6.39 2.21
CA ILE A 39 -10.33 5.88 2.77
C ILE A 39 -10.95 6.90 3.73
N PRO A 40 -12.18 7.38 3.45
CA PRO A 40 -12.86 8.33 4.32
C PRO A 40 -13.34 7.62 5.60
N SER A 41 -12.53 7.73 6.66
CA SER A 41 -12.80 7.19 7.99
C SER A 41 -13.26 8.28 8.95
N VAL A 42 -14.25 7.97 9.79
CA VAL A 42 -14.72 8.81 10.90
C VAL A 42 -14.41 8.08 12.21
N GLY A 43 -13.68 8.74 13.11
CA GLY A 43 -13.25 8.21 14.40
C GLY A 43 -11.82 7.66 14.39
N ASP A 44 -11.21 7.58 15.58
CA ASP A 44 -9.82 7.13 15.76
C ASP A 44 -9.74 5.77 16.50
N GLY A 45 -8.63 5.06 16.27
CA GLY A 45 -8.29 3.79 16.93
C GLY A 45 -9.33 2.68 16.73
N ARG A 46 -9.80 2.09 17.84
CA ARG A 46 -10.70 0.92 17.87
C ARG A 46 -12.14 1.24 17.46
N ARG A 47 -12.52 2.52 17.38
CA ARG A 47 -13.87 2.99 16.98
C ARG A 47 -13.92 3.57 15.57
N ARG A 48 -12.93 3.27 14.72
CA ARG A 48 -12.94 3.67 13.30
C ARG A 48 -14.19 3.13 12.60
N ARG A 49 -14.96 4.04 12.01
CA ARG A 49 -16.08 3.70 11.15
C ARG A 49 -15.88 4.31 9.77
N TYR A 50 -16.28 3.59 8.75
CA TYR A 50 -15.99 3.93 7.37
C TYR A 50 -17.20 4.55 6.71
N ARG A 51 -17.01 5.63 5.95
CA ARG A 51 -18.10 6.14 5.11
C ARG A 51 -18.39 5.17 3.98
N ARG A 52 -19.59 5.25 3.41
CA ARG A 52 -20.00 4.39 2.28
C ARG A 52 -19.10 4.58 1.04
N GLU A 53 -18.56 5.78 0.85
CA GLU A 53 -17.53 6.13 -0.14
C GLU A 53 -16.28 5.22 -0.05
N THR A 54 -16.02 4.60 1.11
CA THR A 54 -14.94 3.61 1.28
C THR A 54 -15.13 2.38 0.39
N LEU A 55 -16.38 2.00 0.10
CA LEU A 55 -16.68 0.87 -0.77
C LEU A 55 -16.18 1.16 -2.20
N ASP A 56 -16.31 2.39 -2.68
CA ASP A 56 -15.86 2.78 -4.02
C ASP A 56 -14.32 2.74 -4.12
N VAL A 57 -13.64 3.17 -3.06
CA VAL A 57 -12.17 3.08 -2.96
C VAL A 57 -11.70 1.63 -2.93
N ILE A 58 -12.38 0.76 -2.16
CA ILE A 58 -12.03 -0.67 -2.08
C ILE A 58 -12.33 -1.39 -3.40
N ALA A 59 -13.44 -1.07 -4.08
CA ALA A 59 -13.74 -1.59 -5.40
C ALA A 59 -12.64 -1.20 -6.42
N ALA A 60 -12.19 0.06 -6.39
CA ALA A 60 -11.09 0.53 -7.22
C ALA A 60 -9.76 -0.19 -6.89
N ILE A 61 -9.45 -0.41 -5.61
CA ILE A 61 -8.27 -1.19 -5.20
C ILE A 61 -8.33 -2.60 -5.78
N LEU A 62 -9.47 -3.28 -5.68
CA LEU A 62 -9.64 -4.65 -6.19
C LEU A 62 -9.50 -4.72 -7.71
N GLU A 63 -10.10 -3.76 -8.44
CA GLU A 63 -9.97 -3.68 -9.89
C GLU A 63 -8.52 -3.44 -10.32
N GLN A 64 -7.81 -2.56 -9.60
CA GLN A 64 -6.41 -2.25 -9.89
C GLN A 64 -5.47 -3.39 -9.46
N MET A 65 -5.76 -4.13 -8.39
CA MET A 65 -5.01 -5.34 -8.02
C MET A 65 -5.13 -6.45 -9.07
N GLN A 66 -6.27 -6.54 -9.78
CA GLN A 66 -6.44 -7.48 -10.90
C GLN A 66 -5.64 -7.07 -12.14
N LYS A 67 -5.49 -5.76 -12.39
CA LYS A 67 -4.77 -5.22 -13.56
C LYS A 67 -3.25 -5.09 -13.34
N SER A 68 -2.86 -4.68 -12.14
CA SER A 68 -1.51 -4.29 -11.78
C SER A 68 -1.07 -5.09 -10.56
N ARG A 69 -0.19 -6.08 -10.77
CA ARG A 69 0.24 -7.06 -9.75
C ARG A 69 0.95 -6.44 -8.54
N THR A 70 1.28 -5.16 -8.57
CA THR A 70 2.06 -4.45 -7.55
C THR A 70 1.23 -3.41 -6.82
N ALA A 71 1.20 -3.49 -5.48
CA ALA A 71 0.46 -2.57 -4.62
C ALA A 71 0.88 -1.09 -4.75
N ALA A 72 2.12 -0.82 -5.16
CA ALA A 72 2.61 0.53 -5.43
C ALA A 72 1.97 1.17 -6.68
N ALA A 73 1.73 0.38 -7.73
CA ALA A 73 1.03 0.87 -8.93
C ALA A 73 -0.45 1.16 -8.64
N VAL A 74 -1.06 0.39 -7.72
CA VAL A 74 -2.42 0.64 -7.24
C VAL A 74 -2.50 1.95 -6.46
N GLU A 75 -1.50 2.26 -5.64
CA GLU A 75 -1.41 3.52 -4.89
C GLU A 75 -1.29 4.75 -5.82
N ASP A 76 -0.49 4.65 -6.89
CA ASP A 76 -0.34 5.71 -7.88
C ASP A 76 -1.63 5.93 -8.71
N ALA A 77 -2.31 4.84 -9.09
CA ALA A 77 -3.61 4.91 -9.75
C ALA A 77 -4.71 5.49 -8.84
N LEU A 78 -4.63 5.25 -7.53
CA LEU A 78 -5.53 5.85 -6.54
C LEU A 78 -5.24 7.33 -6.33
N LEU A 79 -3.97 7.76 -6.33
CA LEU A 79 -3.58 9.17 -6.27
C LEU A 79 -4.13 9.98 -7.45
N ALA A 80 -4.13 9.39 -8.65
CA ALA A 80 -4.65 10.04 -9.85
C ALA A 80 -6.19 10.16 -9.89
N ARG A 81 -6.91 9.30 -9.13
CA ARG A 81 -8.37 9.13 -9.28
C ARG A 81 -9.19 9.58 -8.07
N PHE A 82 -8.59 9.63 -6.88
CA PHE A 82 -9.25 10.08 -5.66
C PHE A 82 -8.41 11.18 -4.97
N PRO A 83 -9.01 12.34 -4.61
CA PRO A 83 -8.32 13.33 -3.79
C PRO A 83 -7.98 12.70 -2.43
N ARG A 84 -6.73 12.87 -1.96
CA ARG A 84 -6.28 12.35 -0.66
C ARG A 84 -7.26 12.81 0.43
N ASN A 85 -7.74 11.86 1.23
CA ASN A 85 -8.64 12.16 2.34
C ASN A 85 -7.87 12.92 3.42
N ALA A 86 -7.95 14.25 3.39
CA ALA A 86 -7.27 15.18 4.30
C ALA A 86 -7.81 15.18 5.75
N LEU A 87 -8.71 14.26 6.09
CA LEU A 87 -9.40 14.24 7.40
C LEU A 87 -8.62 13.51 8.51
N THR A 88 -7.36 13.10 8.26
CA THR A 88 -6.51 12.48 9.30
C THR A 88 -5.41 13.39 9.86
N PHE A 89 -5.44 14.69 9.53
CA PHE A 89 -4.77 15.72 10.34
C PHE A 89 -5.84 16.69 10.83
N ALA A 90 -6.30 16.47 12.06
CA ALA A 90 -6.97 17.51 12.80
C ALA A 90 -5.91 18.55 13.18
N ASP A 91 -5.77 19.61 12.38
CA ASP A 91 -5.89 20.98 12.89
C ASP A 91 -6.01 22.01 11.76
N HIS A 92 -6.86 23.00 12.02
CA HIS A 92 -7.17 24.22 11.24
C HIS A 92 -8.30 24.17 10.18
N GLN A 93 -9.52 24.40 10.67
CA GLN A 93 -10.63 25.09 9.96
C GLN A 93 -10.29 26.59 9.70
N PRO A 94 -11.11 27.34 8.95
CA PRO A 94 -11.80 27.04 7.69
C PRO A 94 -11.54 28.12 6.61
N ILE A 95 -11.92 27.80 5.37
CA ILE A 95 -12.01 28.72 4.23
C ILE A 95 -13.03 29.83 4.54
N GLN A 96 -12.59 31.10 4.60
CA GLN A 96 -13.50 32.25 4.47
C GLN A 96 -13.56 32.66 3.00
N THR A 97 -14.70 32.35 2.38
CA THR A 97 -15.15 32.99 1.14
C THR A 97 -15.50 34.44 1.43
N VAL A 98 -14.69 35.38 0.93
CA VAL A 98 -15.06 36.80 0.91
C VAL A 98 -15.41 37.18 -0.53
N GLN A 99 -16.65 37.63 -0.66
CA GLN A 99 -17.31 38.11 -1.87
C GLN A 99 -16.54 39.28 -2.50
N SER A 100 -16.56 39.37 -3.83
CA SER A 100 -16.14 40.57 -4.56
C SER A 100 -17.15 41.71 -4.37
N PRO A 101 -16.67 42.96 -4.30
CA PRO A 101 -17.17 43.93 -5.26
C PRO A 101 -16.03 44.63 -6.02
N THR A 102 -16.47 45.24 -7.10
CA THR A 102 -15.80 45.88 -8.22
C THR A 102 -14.89 47.06 -7.90
N GLN A 103 -13.78 47.09 -8.65
CA GLN A 103 -13.07 48.23 -9.27
C GLN A 103 -12.28 49.24 -8.41
N ASP A 104 -11.10 49.53 -8.96
CA ASP A 104 -10.17 50.64 -8.72
C ASP A 104 -9.21 50.58 -7.53
N PHE A 105 -8.33 49.56 -7.49
CA PHE A 105 -7.11 49.64 -6.66
C PHE A 105 -5.93 48.78 -7.17
N PHE A 106 -5.63 48.87 -8.46
CA PHE A 106 -4.66 47.99 -9.11
C PHE A 106 -3.16 48.15 -8.75
N PRO A 107 -2.66 49.22 -8.09
CA PRO A 107 -1.29 49.22 -7.56
C PRO A 107 -1.20 48.70 -6.11
N SER A 108 -2.13 49.05 -5.21
CA SER A 108 -2.02 48.66 -3.79
C SER A 108 -2.47 47.23 -3.53
N ALA A 109 -3.49 46.73 -4.23
CA ALA A 109 -3.88 45.32 -4.09
C ALA A 109 -2.79 44.37 -4.61
N ALA A 110 -2.05 44.78 -5.64
CA ALA A 110 -0.91 44.03 -6.15
C ALA A 110 0.28 44.05 -5.17
N LEU A 111 0.58 45.21 -4.57
CA LEU A 111 1.60 45.32 -3.52
C LEU A 111 1.23 44.52 -2.27
N GLN A 112 -0.03 44.58 -1.81
CA GLN A 112 -0.52 43.78 -0.69
C GLN A 112 -0.51 42.27 -1.00
N LEU A 113 -0.79 41.89 -2.25
CA LEU A 113 -0.68 40.50 -2.67
C LEU A 113 0.78 40.03 -2.67
N MET A 114 1.71 40.86 -3.15
CA MET A 114 3.15 40.56 -3.10
C MET A 114 3.65 40.48 -1.66
N GLU A 115 3.31 41.43 -0.79
CA GLU A 115 3.67 41.39 0.64
C GLU A 115 3.12 40.13 1.32
N ARG A 116 1.86 39.75 1.02
CA ARG A 116 1.26 38.53 1.55
C ARG A 116 1.93 37.26 0.99
N GLN A 117 2.38 37.28 -0.26
CA GLN A 117 3.14 36.18 -0.84
C GLN A 117 4.54 36.07 -0.23
N THR A 118 5.23 37.18 0.03
CA THR A 118 6.55 37.19 0.68
C THR A 118 6.46 36.64 2.10
N ALA A 119 5.47 37.07 2.88
CA ALA A 119 5.23 36.55 4.23
C ALA A 119 4.88 35.05 4.22
N ALA A 120 4.13 34.57 3.21
CA ALA A 120 3.83 33.15 3.05
C ALA A 120 5.10 32.33 2.71
N LEU A 121 5.97 32.85 1.84
CA LEU A 121 7.24 32.20 1.50
C LEU A 121 8.19 32.14 2.71
N GLU A 122 8.26 33.20 3.51
CA GLU A 122 9.04 33.23 4.75
C GLU A 122 8.50 32.23 5.78
N GLY A 123 7.18 32.14 5.94
CA GLY A 123 6.54 31.14 6.80
C GLY A 123 6.83 29.71 6.36
N ILE A 124 6.78 29.44 5.04
CA ILE A 124 7.16 28.13 4.48
C ILE A 124 8.64 27.83 4.76
N ALA A 125 9.54 28.80 4.57
CA ALA A 125 10.95 28.62 4.83
C ALA A 125 11.24 28.31 6.32
N GLN A 126 10.56 28.99 7.25
CA GLN A 126 10.68 28.74 8.68
C GLN A 126 10.14 27.36 9.08
N LEU A 127 9.01 26.96 8.50
CA LEU A 127 8.46 25.60 8.69
C LEU A 127 9.39 24.53 8.12
N LEU A 128 9.97 24.74 6.94
CA LEU A 128 10.97 23.83 6.38
C LEU A 128 12.20 23.72 7.29
N HIS A 129 12.67 24.83 7.86
CA HIS A 129 13.78 24.83 8.81
C HIS A 129 13.45 24.03 10.06
N LEU A 130 12.26 24.23 10.64
CA LEU A 130 11.78 23.47 11.79
C LEU A 130 11.59 21.98 11.48
N VAL A 131 11.11 21.62 10.28
CA VAL A 131 10.99 20.23 9.84
C VAL A 131 12.38 19.59 9.70
N VAL A 132 13.34 20.30 9.11
CA VAL A 132 14.73 19.83 9.00
C VAL A 132 15.38 19.66 10.38
N GLU A 133 15.06 20.53 11.34
CA GLU A 133 15.60 20.48 12.71
C GLU A 133 14.89 19.42 13.58
N ARG A 134 13.62 19.11 13.30
CA ARG A 134 12.81 18.09 13.98
C ARG A 134 12.96 16.70 13.37
N LEU A 135 13.38 16.57 12.11
CA LEU A 135 13.93 15.32 11.62
C LEU A 135 15.30 15.15 12.28
N PRO A 136 15.54 14.13 13.12
CA PRO A 136 16.89 13.82 13.51
C PRO A 136 17.64 13.42 12.24
N ALA A 137 18.45 14.33 11.72
CA ALA A 137 19.34 14.06 10.59
C ALA A 137 20.12 12.79 10.93
N GLY A 138 19.85 11.69 10.21
CA GLY A 138 20.68 10.49 10.28
C GLY A 138 20.54 9.58 11.50
N ALA A 139 19.54 9.68 12.39
CA ALA A 139 19.43 8.68 13.48
C ALA A 139 18.72 7.39 13.05
N SER A 140 17.69 7.49 12.21
CA SER A 140 16.93 6.32 11.71
C SER A 140 17.44 5.79 10.37
N GLN A 141 18.10 6.62 9.57
CA GLN A 141 18.67 6.23 8.28
C GLN A 141 19.77 5.15 8.37
N PRO A 142 20.79 5.25 9.27
CA PRO A 142 21.84 4.23 9.34
C PRO A 142 21.28 2.91 9.88
N ALA A 143 20.32 2.94 10.81
CA ALA A 143 19.66 1.73 11.33
C ALA A 143 18.79 1.04 10.26
N ILE A 144 18.14 1.82 9.40
CA ILE A 144 17.38 1.29 8.26
C ILE A 144 18.34 0.74 7.19
N GLU A 145 19.48 1.41 6.95
CA GLU A 145 20.50 0.97 6.00
C GLU A 145 21.19 -0.32 6.45
N THR A 146 21.54 -0.44 7.74
CA THR A 146 22.11 -1.67 8.30
C THR A 146 21.11 -2.82 8.21
N GLN A 147 19.85 -2.58 8.56
CA GLN A 147 18.80 -3.61 8.44
C GLN A 147 18.61 -4.06 6.99
N ASN A 148 18.68 -3.13 6.03
CA ASN A 148 18.59 -3.48 4.61
C ASN A 148 19.82 -4.25 4.12
N ALA A 149 21.02 -3.95 4.63
CA ALA A 149 22.22 -4.70 4.29
C ALA A 149 22.16 -6.14 4.83
N GLU A 150 21.69 -6.31 6.06
CA GLU A 150 21.49 -7.63 6.69
C GLU A 150 20.45 -8.46 5.92
N LEU A 151 19.29 -7.87 5.59
CA LEU A 151 18.26 -8.57 4.80
C LEU A 151 18.76 -8.99 3.42
N ARG A 152 19.67 -8.22 2.79
CA ARG A 152 20.28 -8.60 1.51
C ARG A 152 21.23 -9.79 1.68
N GLN A 153 22.03 -9.81 2.75
CA GLN A 153 22.91 -10.93 3.07
C GLN A 153 22.10 -12.21 3.35
N ASP A 154 20.99 -12.10 4.08
CA ASP A 154 20.09 -13.22 4.35
C ASP A 154 19.48 -13.77 3.05
N LEU A 155 19.02 -12.90 2.16
CA LEU A 155 18.48 -13.31 0.86
C LEU A 155 19.51 -14.04 0.01
N ASP A 156 20.76 -13.58 -0.02
CA ASP A 156 21.82 -14.23 -0.78
C ASP A 156 22.19 -15.58 -0.16
N THR A 157 22.20 -15.67 1.17
CA THR A 157 22.41 -16.92 1.90
C THR A 157 21.30 -17.94 1.58
N LEU A 158 20.04 -17.51 1.64
CA LEU A 158 18.88 -18.37 1.32
C LEU A 158 18.89 -18.83 -0.13
N ARG A 159 19.29 -17.97 -1.08
CA ARG A 159 19.45 -18.37 -2.49
C ARG A 159 20.52 -19.44 -2.66
N LEU A 160 21.65 -19.30 -1.97
CA LEU A 160 22.73 -20.27 -2.04
C LEU A 160 22.31 -21.62 -1.43
N LEU A 161 21.61 -21.59 -0.29
CA LEU A 161 21.04 -22.80 0.32
C LEU A 161 20.02 -23.47 -0.59
N LEU A 162 19.09 -22.71 -1.18
CA LEU A 162 18.10 -23.24 -2.11
C LEU A 162 18.77 -23.91 -3.31
N HIS A 163 19.73 -23.24 -3.94
CA HIS A 163 20.46 -23.78 -5.09
C HIS A 163 21.26 -25.05 -4.71
N SER A 164 21.86 -25.09 -3.52
CA SER A 164 22.54 -26.28 -3.03
C SER A 164 21.57 -27.45 -2.81
N SER A 165 20.40 -27.16 -2.21
CA SER A 165 19.36 -28.16 -1.96
C SER A 165 18.78 -28.71 -3.25
N GLU A 166 18.48 -27.85 -4.23
CA GLU A 166 18.01 -28.24 -5.55
C GLU A 166 19.03 -29.15 -6.25
N LYS A 167 20.32 -28.81 -6.20
CA LYS A 167 21.38 -29.63 -6.78
C LYS A 167 21.45 -31.01 -6.12
N THR A 168 21.30 -31.08 -4.79
CA THR A 168 21.24 -32.36 -4.07
C THR A 168 20.02 -33.18 -4.48
N GLN A 169 18.85 -32.56 -4.61
CA GLN A 169 17.63 -33.24 -5.06
C GLN A 169 17.77 -33.77 -6.49
N GLN A 170 18.34 -33.00 -7.41
CA GLN A 170 18.60 -33.46 -8.78
C GLN A 170 19.55 -34.65 -8.81
N ALA A 171 20.61 -34.64 -7.99
CA ALA A 171 21.53 -35.76 -7.88
C ALA A 171 20.85 -37.03 -7.36
N ASP A 172 20.00 -36.91 -6.35
CA ASP A 172 19.25 -38.03 -5.79
C ASP A 172 18.25 -38.63 -6.79
N LEU A 173 17.52 -37.78 -7.52
CA LEU A 173 16.63 -38.22 -8.60
C LEU A 173 17.39 -38.96 -9.72
N GLU A 174 18.58 -38.50 -10.08
CA GLU A 174 19.41 -39.18 -11.07
C GLU A 174 19.90 -40.55 -10.56
N GLN A 175 20.27 -40.65 -9.28
CA GLN A 175 20.59 -41.95 -8.64
C GLN A 175 19.41 -42.91 -8.69
N LEU A 176 18.20 -42.44 -8.36
CA LEU A 176 16.97 -43.24 -8.45
C LEU A 176 16.69 -43.69 -9.89
N ARG A 177 16.86 -42.81 -10.87
CA ARG A 177 16.71 -43.15 -12.30
C ARG A 177 17.67 -44.24 -12.72
N GLN A 178 18.94 -44.13 -12.33
CA GLN A 178 19.96 -45.13 -12.63
C GLN A 178 19.69 -46.47 -11.93
N TRP A 179 19.21 -46.44 -10.69
CA TRP A 179 18.86 -47.65 -9.94
C TRP A 179 17.65 -48.36 -10.56
N MET A 180 16.58 -47.63 -10.90
CA MET A 180 15.43 -48.19 -11.62
C MET A 180 15.82 -48.76 -12.98
N GLY A 181 16.66 -48.05 -13.74
CA GLY A 181 17.16 -48.53 -15.03
C GLY A 181 17.96 -49.84 -14.89
N ARG A 182 18.74 -50.00 -13.82
CA ARG A 182 19.45 -51.26 -13.51
C ARG A 182 18.48 -52.39 -13.16
N MET A 183 17.45 -52.13 -12.34
CA MET A 183 16.45 -53.14 -11.99
C MET A 183 15.62 -53.62 -13.20
N ILE A 184 15.23 -52.71 -14.09
CA ILE A 184 14.49 -53.07 -15.30
C ILE A 184 15.38 -53.98 -16.19
N ARG A 185 16.65 -53.62 -16.34
CA ARG A 185 17.61 -54.42 -17.13
C ARG A 185 17.84 -55.79 -16.51
N SER A 186 18.07 -55.88 -15.19
CA SER A 186 18.26 -57.17 -14.50
C SER A 186 17.02 -58.05 -14.57
N LYS A 187 15.82 -57.47 -14.52
CA LYS A 187 14.56 -58.22 -14.71
C LYS A 187 14.39 -58.73 -16.15
N SER A 188 14.74 -57.92 -17.16
CA SER A 188 14.69 -58.35 -18.57
C SER A 188 15.68 -59.48 -18.90
N THR A 189 16.87 -59.48 -18.28
CA THR A 189 17.85 -60.57 -18.45
C THR A 189 17.41 -61.86 -17.76
N ALA A 190 16.68 -61.76 -16.64
CA ALA A 190 16.14 -62.94 -15.94
C ALA A 190 15.02 -63.64 -16.74
N THR A 191 14.16 -62.87 -17.42
CA THR A 191 13.07 -63.44 -18.25
C THR A 191 13.52 -63.96 -19.61
N GLY A 192 14.72 -63.60 -20.08
CA GLY A 192 15.25 -64.01 -21.38
C GLY A 192 16.10 -65.29 -21.35
N SER A 193 16.30 -65.92 -20.19
CA SER A 193 17.14 -67.11 -20.01
C SER A 193 16.34 -68.43 -19.84
N GLU A 194 15.01 -68.40 -19.95
CA GLU A 194 14.13 -69.57 -19.86
C GLU A 194 13.59 -70.05 -21.24
N GLY A 195 14.18 -69.61 -22.35
CA GLY A 195 13.80 -69.99 -23.72
C GLY A 195 14.84 -70.85 -24.42
#